data_AF-A0A450XAT2-F1
#
_entry.id   AF-A0A450XAT2-F1
#
_cell.length_a   1.000
_cell.length_b   1.000
_cell.length_c   1.000
_cell.angle_alpha   90.00
_cell.angle_beta   90.00
_cell.angle_gamma   90.00
#
_symmetry.space_group_name_H-M   'P 1'
#
loop_
_entity.id
_entity.type
_entity.pdbx_description
1 polymer ?
#
loop_
_entity_poly.entity_id
_entity_poly.type
_entity_poly.pdbx_seq_one_letter_code
_entity_poly.pdbx_strand_id
1 'polypeptide(L)'
;LHILDRFHIMAHMSKAIDEVRAKETRELKEQGLEPVLTKSRWLLLKRPENLTEKQDTKLAELVKLNLRSIRSYLLKEEFQLFWSHVSPYWAELFLDNWCTKTMHSKI
;
A
#
# COMPACT_ATOMS: atom_id res chain seq x y z
N LEU A 1 2.40 -13.94 -24.78
CA LEU A 1 2.68 -12.65 -24.11
C LEU A 1 1.78 -12.55 -22.89
N HIS A 2 2.33 -12.52 -21.68
CA HIS A 2 1.58 -12.07 -20.51
C HIS A 2 1.59 -10.54 -20.52
N ILE A 3 0.51 -9.94 -21.04
CA ILE A 3 0.35 -8.49 -20.96
C ILE A 3 -0.08 -8.17 -19.53
N LEU A 4 0.81 -7.55 -18.75
CA LEU A 4 0.47 -7.03 -17.43
C LEU A 4 -0.30 -5.73 -17.62
N ASP A 5 -1.61 -5.78 -17.45
CA ASP A 5 -2.44 -4.58 -17.36
C ASP A 5 -2.46 -4.01 -15.92
N ARG A 6 -3.07 -2.84 -15.77
CA ARG A 6 -3.25 -2.18 -14.47
C ARG A 6 -3.90 -3.09 -13.43
N PHE A 7 -4.86 -3.93 -13.82
CA PHE A 7 -5.54 -4.82 -12.88
C PHE A 7 -4.57 -5.87 -12.31
N HIS A 8 -3.79 -6.53 -13.16
CA HIS A 8 -2.81 -7.52 -12.72
C HIS A 8 -1.78 -6.90 -11.77
N ILE A 9 -1.24 -5.72 -12.10
CA ILE A 9 -0.26 -5.03 -11.26
C ILE A 9 -0.87 -4.64 -9.91
N MET A 10 -2.05 -4.02 -9.89
CA MET A 10 -2.70 -3.62 -8.64
C MET A 10 -3.12 -4.83 -7.78
N ALA A 11 -3.47 -5.96 -8.40
CA ALA A 11 -3.76 -7.20 -7.70
C ALA A 11 -2.51 -7.74 -6.98
N HIS A 12 -1.35 -7.75 -7.65
CA HIS A 12 -0.09 -8.12 -7.02
C HIS A 12 0.28 -7.20 -5.85
N MET A 13 0.15 -5.88 -6.01
CA MET A 13 0.38 -4.92 -4.92
C MET A 13 -0.56 -5.16 -3.74
N SER A 14 -1.84 -5.41 -4.00
CA SER A 14 -2.84 -5.67 -2.96
C SER A 14 -2.50 -6.95 -2.16
N LYS A 15 -2.03 -7.99 -2.86
CA LYS A 15 -1.57 -9.23 -2.21
C LYS A 15 -0.36 -8.97 -1.32
N ALA A 16 0.66 -8.27 -1.82
CA ALA A 16 1.87 -7.95 -1.06
C ALA A 16 1.55 -7.12 0.21
N ILE A 17 0.66 -6.13 0.12
CA ILE A 17 0.23 -5.34 1.28
C ILE A 17 -0.46 -6.21 2.32
N ASP A 18 -1.35 -7.12 1.91
CA ASP A 18 -2.04 -8.00 2.85
C ASP A 18 -1.07 -8.96 3.56
N GLU A 19 -0.04 -9.43 2.87
CA GLU A 19 1.04 -10.26 3.45
C GLU A 19 1.84 -9.49 4.49
N VAL A 20 2.28 -8.26 4.17
CA VAL A 20 2.99 -7.37 5.10
C VAL A 20 2.12 -7.09 6.33
N ARG A 21 0.84 -6.75 6.12
CA ARG A 21 -0.12 -6.50 7.19
C ARG A 21 -0.32 -7.71 8.07
N ALA A 22 -0.48 -8.90 7.50
CA ALA A 22 -0.65 -10.13 8.26
C ALA A 22 0.57 -10.43 9.13
N LYS A 23 1.78 -10.31 8.57
CA LYS A 23 3.05 -10.51 9.27
C LYS A 23 3.21 -9.51 10.42
N GLU A 24 3.04 -8.22 10.14
CA GLU A 24 3.20 -7.16 11.14
C GLU A 24 2.15 -7.25 12.25
N THR A 25 0.91 -7.63 11.93
CA THR A 25 -0.13 -7.89 12.95
C THR A 25 0.29 -9.04 13.88
N ARG A 26 0.95 -10.08 13.36
CA ARG A 26 1.42 -11.22 14.16
C ARG A 26 2.57 -10.80 15.08
N GLU A 27 3.54 -10.07 14.54
CA GLU A 27 4.70 -9.56 15.30
C GLU A 27 4.26 -8.64 16.45
N LEU A 28 3.31 -7.73 16.22
CA LEU A 28 2.76 -6.88 17.29
C LEU A 28 2.16 -7.71 18.43
N LYS A 29 1.41 -8.78 18.11
CA LYS A 29 0.83 -9.69 19.11
C LYS A 29 1.90 -10.46 19.87
N GLU A 30 2.92 -10.96 19.18
CA GLU A 30 4.04 -11.68 19.79
C GLU A 30 4.83 -10.79 20.76
N GLN A 31 4.92 -9.49 20.46
CA GLN A 31 5.55 -8.48 21.32
C GLN A 31 4.64 -7.98 22.46
N GLY A 32 3.41 -8.47 22.57
CA GLY A 32 2.44 -8.00 23.57
C GLY A 32 1.93 -6.57 23.32
N LEU A 33 2.18 -6.01 22.13
CA LEU A 33 1.69 -4.70 21.74
C LEU A 33 0.25 -4.79 21.22
N GLU A 34 -0.47 -3.67 21.31
CA GLU A 34 -1.82 -3.59 20.78
C GLU A 34 -1.84 -3.88 19.27
N PRO A 35 -2.63 -4.84 18.78
CA PRO A 35 -2.65 -5.20 17.37
C PRO A 35 -3.53 -4.23 16.57
N VAL A 36 -3.10 -2.97 16.46
CA VAL A 36 -3.81 -1.84 15.82
C VAL A 36 -4.22 -2.11 14.36
N LEU A 37 -3.51 -3.03 13.68
CA LEU A 37 -3.81 -3.48 12.32
C LEU A 37 -4.97 -4.50 12.26
N THR A 38 -5.57 -4.87 13.39
CA THR A 38 -6.73 -5.78 13.40
C THR A 38 -7.92 -5.13 12.69
N LYS A 39 -8.57 -5.89 11.81
CA LYS A 39 -9.67 -5.41 10.95
C LYS A 39 -9.28 -4.23 10.04
N SER A 40 -7.99 -4.05 9.72
CA SER A 40 -7.51 -2.96 8.84
C SER A 40 -7.35 -3.36 7.36
N ARG A 41 -7.48 -4.65 7.00
CA ARG A 41 -7.24 -5.15 5.63
C ARG A 41 -7.91 -4.27 4.56
N TRP A 42 -9.21 -4.07 4.67
CA TRP A 42 -9.95 -3.31 3.65
C TRP A 42 -9.65 -1.81 3.66
N LEU A 43 -9.12 -1.27 4.76
CA LEU A 43 -8.65 0.12 4.82
C LEU A 43 -7.45 0.33 3.88
N LEU A 44 -6.55 -0.66 3.81
CA LEU A 44 -5.33 -0.59 3.02
C LEU A 44 -5.55 -1.01 1.55
N LEU A 45 -6.51 -1.90 1.29
CA LEU A 45 -6.70 -2.47 -0.05
C LEU A 45 -7.67 -1.68 -0.93
N LYS A 46 -8.68 -1.03 -0.34
CA LYS A 46 -9.63 -0.21 -1.10
C LYS A 46 -8.96 1.04 -1.69
N ARG A 47 -9.63 1.64 -2.68
CA ARG A 47 -9.34 3.02 -3.10
C ARG A 47 -9.93 3.99 -2.07
N PRO A 48 -9.30 5.16 -1.82
CA PRO A 48 -9.80 6.18 -0.90
C PRO A 48 -11.28 6.55 -1.18
N GLU A 49 -11.63 6.79 -2.44
CA GLU A 49 -13.01 7.07 -2.86
C GLU A 49 -14.05 5.95 -2.57
N ASN A 50 -13.61 4.73 -2.22
CA ASN A 50 -14.47 3.59 -1.89
C ASN A 50 -14.49 3.24 -0.38
N LEU A 51 -13.83 4.05 0.45
CA LEU A 51 -13.87 3.92 1.90
C LEU A 51 -15.19 4.49 2.44
N THR A 52 -15.75 3.86 3.47
CA THR A 52 -16.80 4.51 4.25
C THR A 52 -16.19 5.57 5.15
N GLU A 53 -16.99 6.54 5.61
CA GLU A 53 -16.52 7.59 6.53
C GLU A 53 -15.79 7.02 7.76
N LYS A 54 -16.34 5.96 8.38
CA LYS A 54 -15.67 5.27 9.50
C LYS A 54 -14.34 4.62 9.12
N GLN A 55 -14.24 4.12 7.89
CA GLN A 55 -12.99 3.53 7.38
C GLN A 55 -11.94 4.61 7.12
N ASP A 56 -12.36 5.74 6.55
CA ASP A 56 -11.51 6.89 6.26
C ASP A 56 -10.90 7.48 7.54
N THR A 57 -11.73 7.76 8.56
CA THR A 57 -11.27 8.25 9.86
C THR A 57 -10.24 7.31 10.49
N LYS A 58 -10.52 6.00 10.49
CA LYS A 58 -9.58 5.01 11.04
C LYS A 58 -8.29 4.92 10.23
N LEU A 59 -8.36 5.04 8.90
CA LEU A 59 -7.17 5.07 8.05
C LEU A 59 -6.32 6.31 8.36
N ALA A 60 -6.92 7.47 8.55
CA ALA A 60 -6.22 8.70 8.92
C ALA A 60 -5.48 8.59 10.27
N GLU A 61 -6.02 7.82 11.22
CA GLU A 61 -5.31 7.49 12.46
C GLU A 61 -4.12 6.55 12.21
N LEU A 62 -4.35 5.49 11.43
CA LEU A 62 -3.30 4.50 11.14
C LEU A 62 -2.14 5.09 10.34
N VAL A 63 -2.39 6.03 9.42
CA VAL A 63 -1.35 6.68 8.60
C VAL A 63 -0.34 7.46 9.45
N LYS A 64 -0.71 7.86 10.66
CA LYS A 64 0.20 8.53 11.62
C LYS A 64 1.20 7.56 12.27
N LEU A 65 0.98 6.25 12.12
CA LEU A 65 1.84 5.23 12.72
C LEU A 65 2.97 4.82 11.76
N ASN A 66 4.16 4.61 12.29
CA ASN A 66 5.32 4.16 11.51
C ASN A 66 5.32 2.63 11.32
N LEU A 67 4.26 2.10 10.71
CA LEU A 67 4.08 0.68 10.43
C LEU A 67 4.49 0.34 8.99
N ARG A 68 5.08 -0.84 8.75
CA ARG A 68 5.39 -1.32 7.38
C ARG A 68 4.13 -1.39 6.53
N SER A 69 3.02 -1.85 7.10
CA SER A 69 1.72 -1.95 6.41
C SER A 69 1.26 -0.61 5.86
N ILE A 70 1.53 0.47 6.60
CA ILE A 70 1.16 1.83 6.21
C ILE A 70 2.11 2.36 5.14
N ARG A 71 3.41 2.10 5.27
CA ARG A 71 4.37 2.40 4.20
C ARG A 71 4.01 1.68 2.90
N SER A 72 3.68 0.39 2.95
CA SER A 72 3.24 -0.37 1.77
C SER A 72 1.97 0.21 1.14
N TYR A 73 1.01 0.62 1.97
CA TYR A 73 -0.20 1.30 1.51
C TYR A 73 0.12 2.60 0.77
N LEU A 74 0.92 3.48 1.39
CA LEU A 74 1.28 4.77 0.79
C LEU A 74 2.03 4.61 -0.54
N LEU A 75 2.93 3.62 -0.66
CA LEU A 75 3.61 3.32 -1.91
C LEU A 75 2.64 2.88 -3.01
N LYS A 76 1.63 2.07 -2.68
CA LYS A 76 0.57 1.69 -3.65
C LYS A 76 -0.25 2.90 -4.08
N GLU A 77 -0.62 3.78 -3.16
CA GLU A 77 -1.38 4.99 -3.49
C GLU A 77 -0.55 5.94 -4.37
N GLU A 78 0.73 6.13 -4.06
CA GLU A 78 1.65 6.87 -4.92
C GLU A 78 1.73 6.25 -6.33
N PHE A 79 1.85 4.92 -6.42
CA PHE A 79 1.92 4.21 -7.70
C PHE A 79 0.69 4.42 -8.59
N GLN A 80 -0.48 4.77 -8.04
CA GLN A 80 -1.65 5.08 -8.87
C GLN A 80 -1.40 6.25 -9.84
N LEU A 81 -0.49 7.17 -9.48
CA LEU A 81 -0.08 8.29 -10.33
C LEU A 81 0.62 7.84 -11.60
N PHE A 82 1.22 6.64 -11.62
CA PHE A 82 1.84 6.08 -12.83
C PHE A 82 0.87 6.11 -14.03
N TRP A 83 -0.41 5.83 -13.78
CA TRP A 83 -1.45 5.75 -14.80
C TRP A 83 -1.97 7.10 -15.30
N SER A 84 -1.57 8.22 -14.69
CA SER A 84 -1.93 9.57 -15.16
C SER A 84 -0.87 10.19 -16.08
N HIS A 85 0.30 9.57 -16.20
CA HIS A 85 1.34 10.04 -17.10
C HIS A 85 0.98 9.77 -18.57
N VAL A 86 0.97 10.84 -19.37
CA VAL A 86 0.72 10.77 -20.82
C VAL A 86 2.01 10.52 -21.59
N SER A 87 3.13 11.05 -21.09
CA SER A 87 4.44 10.93 -21.73
C SER A 87 5.17 9.67 -21.26
N PRO A 88 5.64 8.80 -22.18
CA PRO A 88 6.42 7.61 -21.82
C PRO A 88 7.67 7.93 -21.01
N TYR A 89 8.39 8.99 -21.37
CA TYR A 89 9.60 9.44 -20.67
C TYR A 89 9.33 9.76 -19.19
N TRP A 90 8.27 10.51 -18.91
CA TRP A 90 7.92 10.86 -17.53
C TRP A 90 7.38 9.65 -16.75
N ALA A 91 6.69 8.72 -17.41
CA ALA A 91 6.24 7.48 -16.80
C ALA A 91 7.43 6.57 -16.41
N GLU A 92 8.44 6.46 -17.27
CA GLU A 92 9.68 5.71 -17.02
C GLU A 92 10.44 6.29 -15.82
N LEU A 93 10.66 7.61 -15.82
CA LEU A 93 11.33 8.28 -14.70
C LEU A 93 10.56 8.13 -13.38
N PHE A 94 9.22 8.21 -13.41
CA PHE A 94 8.38 7.95 -12.24
C PHE A 94 8.60 6.52 -11.74
N LEU A 95 8.58 5.53 -12.65
CA LEU A 95 8.71 4.13 -12.30
C LEU A 95 10.06 3.82 -11.66
N ASP A 96 11.16 4.35 -12.21
CA ASP A 96 12.51 4.18 -11.66
C ASP A 96 12.64 4.77 -10.26
N ASN A 97 12.11 5.98 -10.06
CA ASN A 97 12.11 6.64 -8.76
C ASN A 97 11.25 5.88 -7.74
N TRP A 98 10.07 5.43 -8.15
CA TRP A 98 9.17 4.64 -7.30
C TRP A 98 9.80 3.30 -6.90
N CYS A 99 10.45 2.61 -7.84
CA CYS A 99 11.19 1.37 -7.57
C CYS A 99 12.32 1.61 -6.56
N THR A 100 13.11 2.66 -6.76
CA THR A 100 14.20 3.04 -5.84
C THR A 100 13.67 3.34 -4.44
N LYS A 101 12.58 4.11 -4.33
CA LYS A 101 11.93 4.42 -3.04
C LYS A 101 11.41 3.15 -2.37
N THR A 102 10.76 2.26 -3.13
CA THR A 102 10.22 1.00 -2.64
C THR A 102 11.32 0.09 -2.11
N MET A 103 12.45 -0.06 -2.82
CA MET A 103 13.59 -0.87 -2.36
C MET A 103 14.22 -0.34 -1.07
N HIS A 104 14.23 0.98 -0.86
CA HIS A 104 14.75 1.59 0.37
C HIS A 104 13.72 1.71 1.49
N SER A 105 12.45 1.38 1.23
CA SER A 105 11.35 1.57 2.17
C SER A 105 11.37 0.60 3.35
N LYS A 106 12.21 -0.46 3.34
CA LYS A 106 12.34 -1.48 4.40
C LYS A 106 11.00 -2.13 4.77
N ILE A 107 10.25 -2.57 3.76
CA ILE A 107 8.99 -3.32 3.91
C ILE A 107 9.29 -4.81 3.98
#